data_AF-A0AAD3RLD1-F1
#
_entry.id   AF-A0AAD3RLD1-F1
#
_cell.length_a   1.000
_cell.length_b   1.000
_cell.length_c   1.000
_cell.angle_alpha   90.00
_cell.angle_beta   90.00
_cell.angle_gamma   90.00
#
_symmetry.space_group_name_H-M   'P 1'
#
loop_
_entity.id
_entity.type
_entity.pdbx_description
1 polymer ?
#
loop_
_entity_poly.entity_id
_entity_poly.type
_entity_poly.pdbx_seq_one_letter_code
_entity_poly.pdbx_strand_id
1 'polypeptide(L)'
;MQIYGFSLVPREADHFFDTNHTLQTDPSSLFTNKSICSLQTPTGFRALIGWTFSEVTYKPEEGVDVFNMKDIPDEEIEQILREKFNVKLQNKLKPASKKECYTL
;
A
#
# COMPACT_ATOMS: atom_id res chain seq x y z
N MET A 1 15.38 -12.05 3.27
CA MET A 1 14.04 -11.66 2.81
C MET A 1 14.07 -11.62 1.30
N GLN A 2 13.22 -12.38 0.62
CA GLN A 2 13.14 -12.39 -0.85
C GLN A 2 11.87 -11.63 -1.23
N ILE A 3 12.01 -10.52 -1.96
CA ILE A 3 10.89 -9.62 -2.28
C ILE A 3 10.10 -10.15 -3.47
N TYR A 4 10.79 -10.51 -4.57
CA TYR A 4 10.22 -11.21 -5.73
C TYR A 4 11.36 -11.79 -6.60
N GLY A 5 11.02 -12.67 -7.55
CA GLY A 5 11.91 -13.15 -8.61
C GLY A 5 11.26 -12.95 -9.98
N PHE A 6 12.05 -12.57 -10.98
CA PHE A 6 11.56 -12.31 -12.34
C PHE A 6 12.55 -12.78 -13.41
N SER A 7 12.05 -12.95 -14.64
CA SER A 7 12.87 -13.27 -15.82
C SER A 7 13.18 -12.02 -16.65
N LEU A 8 14.25 -12.04 -17.44
CA LEU A 8 14.60 -10.97 -18.40
C LEU A 8 13.81 -11.06 -19.72
N VAL A 9 12.81 -11.93 -19.81
CA VAL A 9 11.99 -12.09 -21.01
C VAL A 9 11.08 -10.87 -21.17
N PRO A 10 11.11 -10.17 -22.32
CA PRO A 10 10.20 -9.06 -22.59
C PRO A 10 8.73 -9.51 -22.57
N ARG A 11 7.86 -8.68 -21.99
CA ARG A 11 6.41 -8.90 -21.94
C ARG A 11 5.67 -7.63 -22.30
N GLU A 12 4.62 -7.78 -23.09
CA GLU A 12 3.68 -6.70 -23.41
C GLU A 12 2.57 -6.62 -22.36
N ALA A 13 1.77 -5.55 -22.39
CA ALA A 13 0.74 -5.31 -21.37
C ALA A 13 -0.34 -6.41 -21.29
N ASP A 14 -0.68 -7.00 -22.44
CA ASP A 14 -1.67 -8.08 -22.57
C ASP A 14 -1.30 -9.33 -21.77
N HIS A 15 0.00 -9.60 -21.60
CA HIS A 15 0.51 -10.68 -20.75
C HIS A 15 -0.03 -10.64 -19.32
N PHE A 16 -0.40 -9.45 -18.82
CA PHE A 16 -0.83 -9.23 -17.45
C PHE A 16 -2.34 -9.11 -17.29
N PHE A 17 -3.14 -9.20 -18.36
CA PHE A 17 -4.58 -8.93 -18.29
C PHE A 17 -5.32 -9.93 -17.40
N ASP A 18 -5.04 -11.22 -17.55
CA ASP A 18 -5.65 -12.27 -16.71
C ASP A 18 -5.25 -12.11 -15.25
N THR A 19 -3.95 -11.89 -14.99
CA THR A 19 -3.45 -11.63 -13.63
C THR A 19 -4.09 -10.39 -13.02
N ASN A 20 -4.19 -9.30 -13.78
CA ASN A 20 -4.84 -8.08 -13.34
C ASN A 20 -6.32 -8.31 -12.99
N HIS A 21 -7.04 -9.09 -13.81
CA HIS A 21 -8.42 -9.46 -13.51
C HIS A 21 -8.50 -10.26 -12.21
N THR A 22 -7.71 -11.34 -12.08
CA THR A 22 -7.67 -12.19 -10.87
C THR A 22 -7.32 -11.39 -9.62
N LEU A 23 -6.30 -10.53 -9.67
CA LEU A 23 -5.89 -9.73 -8.51
C LEU A 23 -7.00 -8.78 -8.02
N GLN A 24 -7.90 -8.34 -8.91
CA GLN A 24 -9.02 -7.46 -8.57
C GLN A 24 -10.31 -8.18 -8.17
N THR A 25 -10.49 -9.45 -8.53
CA THR A 25 -11.77 -10.17 -8.33
C THR A 25 -11.68 -11.37 -7.39
N ASP A 26 -10.51 -11.99 -7.25
CA ASP A 26 -10.33 -13.17 -6.41
C ASP A 26 -10.46 -12.81 -4.91
N PRO A 27 -11.39 -13.42 -4.15
CA PRO A 27 -11.53 -13.18 -2.71
C PRO A 27 -10.32 -13.58 -1.87
N SER A 28 -9.37 -14.35 -2.42
CA SER A 28 -8.10 -14.71 -1.80
C SER A 28 -6.96 -13.75 -2.16
N SER A 29 -7.17 -12.86 -3.12
CA SER A 29 -6.19 -11.84 -3.48
C SER A 29 -6.03 -10.82 -2.36
N LEU A 30 -4.77 -10.50 -2.04
CA LEU A 30 -4.43 -9.43 -1.11
C LEU A 30 -5.16 -8.11 -1.45
N PHE A 31 -5.28 -7.80 -2.74
CA PHE A 31 -5.85 -6.53 -3.21
C PHE A 31 -7.37 -6.45 -3.08
N THR A 32 -8.06 -7.58 -2.86
CA THR A 32 -9.49 -7.59 -2.49
C THR A 32 -9.69 -7.56 -0.96
N ASN A 33 -8.63 -7.84 -0.20
CA ASN A 33 -8.67 -7.99 1.25
C ASN A 33 -8.00 -6.85 2.03
N LYS A 34 -7.20 -6.01 1.36
CA LYS A 34 -6.55 -4.82 1.93
C LYS A 34 -6.66 -3.61 1.01
N SER A 35 -7.09 -2.48 1.57
CA SER A 35 -6.96 -1.17 0.90
C SER A 35 -5.59 -0.58 1.22
N ILE A 36 -4.75 -0.33 0.21
CA ILE A 36 -3.35 0.06 0.37
C ILE A 36 -3.08 1.32 -0.45
N CYS A 37 -2.38 2.28 0.15
CA CYS A 37 -1.77 3.40 -0.54
C CYS A 37 -0.38 3.64 0.05
N SER A 38 0.66 3.82 -0.76
CA SER A 38 1.99 4.16 -0.28
C SER A 38 2.63 5.24 -1.14
N LEU A 39 3.50 6.04 -0.54
CA LEU A 39 4.24 7.08 -1.23
C LEU A 39 5.62 7.25 -0.60
N GLN A 40 6.65 7.25 -1.45
CA GLN A 40 8.01 7.57 -1.04
C GLN A 40 8.13 9.05 -0.65
N THR A 41 8.99 9.33 0.32
CA THR A 41 9.38 10.68 0.76
C THR A 41 10.89 10.84 0.60
N PRO A 42 11.44 12.07 0.67
CA PRO A 42 12.88 12.27 0.57
C PRO A 42 13.72 11.48 1.59
N THR A 43 13.12 11.10 2.72
CA THR A 43 13.82 10.46 3.85
C THR A 43 13.21 9.11 4.23
N GLY A 44 12.32 8.54 3.42
CA GLY A 44 11.54 7.38 3.84
C GLY A 44 10.30 7.12 2.99
N PHE A 45 9.22 6.68 3.63
CA PHE A 45 7.94 6.50 2.97
C PHE A 45 6.77 6.64 3.94
N ARG A 46 5.58 6.83 3.39
CA ARG A 46 4.32 6.74 4.11
C ARG A 46 3.44 5.68 3.50
N ALA A 47 2.63 5.03 4.33
CA ALA A 47 1.68 4.03 3.91
C ALA A 47 0.37 4.19 4.67
N LEU A 48 -0.74 3.95 3.98
CA LEU A 48 -2.06 3.81 4.55
C LEU A 48 -2.58 2.42 4.18
N ILE A 49 -2.80 1.58 5.19
CA ILE A 49 -3.30 0.21 5.02
C ILE A 49 -4.54 0.03 5.86
N GLY A 50 -5.70 -0.07 5.22
CA GLY A 50 -6.99 -0.03 5.90
C GLY A 50 -7.12 1.27 6.71
N TRP A 51 -7.07 1.12 8.03
CA TRP A 51 -7.18 2.18 9.03
C TRP A 51 -5.84 2.57 9.65
N THR A 52 -4.73 1.97 9.24
CA THR A 52 -3.43 2.23 9.86
C THR A 52 -2.62 3.13 8.94
N PHE A 53 -2.36 4.36 9.38
CA PHE A 53 -1.44 5.28 8.75
C PHE A 53 -0.05 5.12 9.36
N SER A 54 0.96 4.98 8.51
CA SER A 54 2.35 4.75 8.89
C SER A 54 3.28 5.72 8.17
N GLU A 55 4.26 6.26 8.88
CA GLU A 55 5.39 7.01 8.35
C GLU A 55 6.68 6.35 8.81
N VAL A 56 7.52 5.96 7.85
CA VAL A 56 8.83 5.37 8.08
C VAL A 56 9.89 6.37 7.66
N THR A 57 10.87 6.60 8.53
CA THR A 57 12.04 7.44 8.24
C THR A 57 13.28 6.58 8.29
N TYR A 58 14.02 6.54 7.19
CA TYR A 58 15.29 5.85 7.08
C TYR A 58 16.39 6.68 7.75
N LYS A 59 17.16 6.06 8.64
CA LYS A 59 18.35 6.69 9.23
C LYS A 59 19.58 5.80 9.05
N PRO A 60 20.14 5.75 7.83
CA PRO A 60 21.26 4.85 7.53
C PRO A 60 22.51 5.16 8.38
N GLU A 61 22.73 6.43 8.73
CA GLU A 61 23.86 6.84 9.58
C GLU A 61 23.74 6.34 11.03
N GLU A 62 22.51 6.24 11.55
CA GLU A 62 22.22 5.69 12.87
C GLU A 62 22.01 4.16 12.82
N GLY A 63 21.99 3.56 11.62
CA GLY A 63 21.75 2.13 11.42
C GLY A 63 20.36 1.64 11.82
N VAL A 64 19.38 2.55 11.90
CA VAL A 64 18.00 2.26 12.35
C VAL A 64 16.97 2.93 11.46
N ASP A 65 15.76 2.37 11.43
CA ASP A 65 14.60 2.98 10.79
C ASP A 65 13.57 3.33 11.87
N VAL A 66 12.96 4.51 11.75
CA VAL A 66 11.94 4.98 12.71
C VAL A 66 10.56 4.77 12.11
N PHE A 67 9.72 3.98 12.80
CA PHE A 67 8.35 3.68 12.42
C PHE A 67 7.36 4.43 13.31
N ASN A 68 6.57 5.32 12.71
CA ASN A 68 5.45 5.99 13.37
C ASN A 68 4.16 5.46 12.78
N MET A 69 3.38 4.72 13.57
CA MET A 69 2.14 4.10 13.13
C MET A 69 0.99 4.57 14.03
N LYS A 70 -0.15 4.86 13.42
CA LYS A 70 -1.38 5.20 14.14
C LYS A 70 -2.60 4.62 13.42
N ASP A 71 -3.56 4.16 14.21
CA ASP A 71 -4.90 3.90 13.70
C ASP A 71 -5.65 5.22 13.55
N ILE A 72 -6.40 5.35 12.48
CA ILE A 72 -7.18 6.53 12.13
C ILE A 72 -8.66 6.14 11.96
N PRO A 73 -9.59 7.02 12.36
CA PRO A 73 -11.01 6.75 12.16
C PRO A 73 -11.41 6.95 10.69
N ASP A 74 -12.54 6.35 10.28
CA ASP A 74 -13.06 6.38 8.90
C ASP A 74 -13.13 7.79 8.32
N GLU A 75 -13.56 8.77 9.12
CA GLU A 75 -13.72 10.16 8.71
C GLU A 75 -12.42 10.86 8.32
N GLU A 76 -11.27 10.42 8.87
CA GLU A 76 -9.96 11.02 8.59
C GLU A 76 -9.30 10.45 7.34
N ILE A 77 -9.76 9.30 6.83
CA ILE A 77 -9.10 8.57 5.75
C ILE A 77 -9.02 9.39 4.46
N GLU A 78 -10.14 9.99 4.03
CA GLU A 78 -10.16 10.79 2.80
C GLU A 78 -9.33 12.08 2.93
N GLN A 79 -9.31 12.69 4.12
CA GLN A 79 -8.45 13.83 4.40
C GLN A 79 -6.98 13.44 4.28
N ILE A 80 -6.57 12.31 4.88
CA ILE A 80 -5.20 11.81 4.81
C ILE A 80 -4.81 11.45 3.37
N LEU A 81 -5.67 10.78 2.62
CA LEU A 81 -5.44 10.50 1.18
C LEU A 81 -5.17 11.78 0.41
N ARG A 82 -5.95 12.83 0.65
CA ARG A 82 -5.77 14.13 -0.03
C ARG A 82 -4.50 14.85 0.41
N GLU A 83 -4.31 15.04 1.72
CA GLU A 83 -3.25 15.90 2.26
C GLU A 83 -1.89 15.24 2.25
N LYS A 84 -1.84 13.94 2.53
CA LYS A 84 -0.59 13.18 2.53
C LYS A 84 -0.37 12.59 1.14
N PHE A 85 -1.30 11.86 0.55
CA PHE A 85 -1.02 11.13 -0.70
C PHE A 85 -1.31 11.92 -1.98
N ASN A 86 -1.91 13.10 -1.88
CA ASN A 86 -2.43 13.86 -3.02
C ASN A 86 -3.42 13.04 -3.88
N VAL A 87 -4.19 12.16 -3.23
CA VAL A 87 -5.20 11.31 -3.85
C VAL A 87 -6.58 11.83 -3.47
N LYS A 88 -7.40 12.13 -4.49
CA LYS A 88 -8.83 12.45 -4.33
C LYS A 88 -9.67 11.34 -4.93
N LEU A 89 -10.50 10.71 -4.13
CA LEU A 89 -11.38 9.64 -4.58
C LEU A 89 -12.64 10.21 -5.25
N GLN A 90 -13.16 9.49 -6.25
CA GLN A 90 -14.43 9.83 -6.90
C GLN A 90 -15.64 9.36 -6.07
N ASN A 91 -15.48 8.24 -5.35
CA ASN A 91 -16.49 7.62 -4.51
C ASN A 91 -15.95 7.43 -3.09
N LYS A 92 -16.85 7.37 -2.11
CA LYS A 92 -16.50 7.11 -0.71
C LYS A 92 -15.76 5.78 -0.56
N LEU A 93 -14.62 5.78 0.11
CA LEU A 93 -13.86 4.57 0.37
C LEU A 93 -14.54 3.69 1.41
N LYS A 94 -14.51 2.38 1.19
CA LYS A 94 -14.74 1.37 2.23
C LYS A 94 -13.40 0.67 2.49
N PRO A 95 -12.69 1.03 3.58
CA PRO A 95 -11.39 0.44 3.84
C PRO A 95 -11.51 -1.05 4.13
N ALA A 96 -10.46 -1.79 3.79
CA ALA A 96 -10.36 -3.22 4.06
C ALA A 96 -9.03 -3.52 4.74
N SER A 97 -9.07 -4.37 5.77
CA SER A 97 -7.88 -4.83 6.49
C SER A 97 -8.12 -6.23 7.06
N LYS A 98 -8.34 -7.23 6.20
CA LYS A 98 -8.34 -8.62 6.68
C LYS A 98 -6.94 -9.02 7.12
N LYS A 99 -6.83 -9.82 8.17
CA LYS A 99 -5.55 -10.34 8.68
C LYS A 99 -4.98 -11.35 7.67
N GLU A 100 -4.13 -10.85 6.79
CA GLU A 100 -3.25 -11.61 5.91
C GLU A 100 -1.81 -11.11 6.12
N CYS A 101 -0.82 -11.95 5.79
CA CYS A 101 0.62 -11.65 5.92
C CYS A 101 1.04 -10.53 4.96
N TYR A 102 0.80 -9.28 5.35
CA TYR A 102 1.42 -8.11 4.73
C TYR A 102 2.23 -7.38 5.80
N THR A 103 3.51 -7.21 5.53
CA THR A 103 4.44 -6.45 6.37
C THR A 103 4.78 -5.14 5.66
N LEU A 104 4.82 -4.06 6.44
CA LEU A 104 5.40 -2.79 6.01
C LEU A 104 6.92 -2.88 5.94
#